data_AF-A0AAD9KE11-F1
#
_entry.id   AF-A0AAD9KE11-F1
#
_cell.length_a   1.000
_cell.length_b   1.000
_cell.length_c   1.000
_cell.angle_alpha   90.00
_cell.angle_beta   90.00
_cell.angle_gamma   90.00
#
_symmetry.space_group_name_H-M   'P 1'
#
loop_
_entity.id
_entity.type
_entity.pdbx_description
1 polymer ?
#
loop_
_entity_poly.entity_id
_entity_poly.type
_entity_poly.pdbx_seq_one_letter_code
_entity_poly.pdbx_strand_id
1 'polypeptide(L)'
;MPTPSSKLTVYHDIGSGKHRQLINLSDLAVSLGEDYCATLLGMYVFSGEDCAIAFKGKGENGPLKKLEKHPRVRKAFRQLGEEWNLKSHVLKQLEEFTCLRYGQDRESSMDGLRVKVLRKIVGEDEKLTSKSKIDLARLPPCHSALNHRVALYKRADESILEKSKPYDDGQGWIRTEDGVLEPVWSCGAALPNSLVNLLDTGDREDEKEEEEENEDG
;
A
#
# COMPACT_ATOMS: atom_id res chain seq x y z
N MET A 1 30.81 34.79 -14.08
CA MET A 1 29.74 35.23 -13.16
C MET A 1 28.61 34.22 -13.30
N PRO A 2 28.30 33.40 -12.29
CA PRO A 2 27.08 32.60 -12.31
C PRO A 2 25.90 33.58 -12.26
N THR A 3 24.96 33.45 -13.20
CA THR A 3 23.70 34.21 -13.17
C THR A 3 22.94 33.87 -11.88
N PRO A 4 22.31 34.86 -11.22
CA PRO A 4 21.46 34.56 -10.06
C PRO A 4 20.30 33.69 -10.55
N SER A 5 20.28 32.44 -10.08
CA SER A 5 19.14 31.55 -10.28
C SER A 5 17.90 32.26 -9.74
N SER A 6 17.01 32.69 -10.63
CA SER A 6 15.73 33.27 -10.24
C SER A 6 15.02 32.28 -9.32
N LYS A 7 14.66 32.72 -8.12
CA LYS A 7 13.92 31.90 -7.15
C LYS A 7 12.54 31.64 -7.77
N LEU A 8 12.30 30.40 -8.19
CA LEU A 8 11.00 29.99 -8.74
C LEU A 8 9.96 30.05 -7.61
N THR A 9 8.92 30.87 -7.79
CA THR A 9 7.76 30.90 -6.89
C THR A 9 6.59 30.19 -7.54
N VAL A 10 6.03 29.20 -6.84
CA VAL A 10 4.94 28.35 -7.35
C VAL A 10 3.65 28.67 -6.60
N TYR A 11 2.57 28.90 -7.34
CA TYR A 11 1.23 29.09 -6.80
C TYR A 11 0.31 27.98 -7.29
N HIS A 12 -0.57 27.49 -6.41
CA HIS A 12 -1.63 26.55 -6.76
C HIS A 12 -2.97 27.28 -6.74
N ASP A 13 -3.61 27.32 -7.89
CA ASP A 13 -4.94 27.90 -8.07
C ASP A 13 -5.99 26.80 -7.98
N ILE A 14 -6.82 26.86 -6.95
CA ILE A 14 -7.82 25.83 -6.65
C ILE A 14 -9.21 26.44 -6.46
N GLY A 15 -10.25 25.62 -6.64
CA GLY A 15 -11.65 26.05 -6.47
C GLY A 15 -12.18 26.89 -7.63
N SER A 16 -13.42 27.37 -7.50
CA SER A 16 -14.08 28.17 -8.54
C SER A 16 -15.00 29.25 -7.96
N GLY A 17 -15.24 30.31 -8.73
CA GLY A 17 -16.10 31.42 -8.35
C GLY A 17 -15.67 32.07 -7.02
N LYS A 18 -16.62 32.17 -6.08
CA LYS A 18 -16.37 32.74 -4.74
C LYS A 18 -15.46 31.88 -3.85
N HIS A 19 -15.22 30.63 -4.22
CA HIS A 19 -14.37 29.70 -3.48
C HIS A 19 -13.00 29.50 -4.15
N ARG A 20 -12.67 30.25 -5.21
CA ARG A 20 -11.34 30.20 -5.83
C ARG A 20 -10.30 30.76 -4.86
N GLN A 21 -9.20 30.04 -4.70
CA GLN A 21 -8.11 30.40 -3.81
C GLN A 21 -6.78 30.19 -4.54
N LEU A 22 -5.88 31.15 -4.36
CA LEU A 22 -4.52 31.06 -4.84
C LEU A 22 -3.59 30.84 -3.65
N ILE A 23 -2.99 29.65 -3.57
CA ILE A 23 -2.12 29.24 -2.46
C ILE A 23 -0.67 29.38 -2.91
N ASN A 24 0.15 30.13 -2.17
CA ASN A 24 1.59 30.18 -2.40
C ASN A 24 2.24 28.89 -1.88
N LEU A 25 2.55 27.96 -2.78
CA LEU A 25 3.18 26.69 -2.42
C LEU A 25 4.63 26.86 -1.97
N SER A 26 5.34 27.85 -2.52
CA SER A 26 6.72 28.13 -2.11
C SER A 26 6.80 28.59 -0.65
N ASP A 27 5.94 29.52 -0.24
CA ASP A 27 5.89 29.97 1.16
C ASP A 27 5.41 28.84 2.09
N LEU A 28 4.43 28.04 1.64
CA LEU A 28 3.93 26.90 2.41
C LEU A 28 5.04 25.86 2.63
N ALA A 29 5.81 25.51 1.59
CA ALA A 29 6.93 24.58 1.69
C ALA A 29 8.01 25.08 2.65
N VAL A 30 8.33 26.38 2.63
CA VAL A 30 9.25 26.99 3.59
C VAL A 30 8.70 26.87 5.02
N SER A 31 7.41 27.12 5.22
CA SER A 31 6.79 27.03 6.55
C SER A 31 6.74 25.61 7.12
N LEU A 32 6.53 24.61 6.27
CA LEU A 32 6.48 23.18 6.65
C LEU A 32 7.88 22.59 6.85
N GLY A 33 8.88 23.14 6.16
CA GLY A 33 10.26 22.69 6.20
C GLY A 33 10.54 21.53 5.26
N GLU A 34 11.76 21.54 4.71
CA GLU A 34 12.25 20.57 3.73
C GLU A 34 12.09 19.11 4.21
N ASP A 35 12.40 18.87 5.49
CA ASP A 35 12.31 17.55 6.11
C ASP A 35 10.90 16.97 6.06
N TYR A 36 9.86 17.79 6.24
CA TYR A 36 8.48 17.32 6.16
C TYR A 36 8.04 17.17 4.71
N CYS A 37 8.36 18.15 3.86
CA CYS A 37 8.04 18.11 2.43
C CYS A 37 8.60 16.86 1.74
N ALA A 38 9.82 16.44 2.06
CA ALA A 38 10.46 15.24 1.51
C ALA A 38 9.72 13.93 1.87
N THR A 39 8.82 13.95 2.86
CA THR A 39 8.02 12.77 3.25
C THR A 39 6.69 12.67 2.51
N LEU A 40 6.19 13.78 1.94
CA LEU A 40 4.83 13.86 1.40
C LEU A 40 4.61 12.90 0.23
N LEU A 41 5.58 12.78 -0.67
CA LEU A 41 5.48 11.86 -1.81
C LEU A 41 5.37 10.40 -1.34
N GLY A 42 6.25 9.97 -0.43
CA GLY A 42 6.21 8.64 0.13
C GLY A 42 4.89 8.38 0.88
N MET A 43 4.41 9.38 1.63
CA MET A 43 3.15 9.31 2.35
C MET A 43 1.94 9.21 1.41
N TYR A 44 1.90 9.99 0.33
CA TYR A 44 0.85 9.99 -0.68
C TYR A 44 0.71 8.61 -1.35
N VAL A 45 1.82 8.07 -1.85
CA VAL A 45 1.83 6.74 -2.47
C VAL A 45 1.45 5.66 -1.46
N PHE A 46 1.88 5.81 -0.20
CA PHE A 46 1.56 4.89 0.88
C PHE A 46 0.11 4.93 1.32
N SER A 47 -0.53 6.09 1.35
CA SER A 47 -1.94 6.18 1.70
C SER A 47 -2.88 5.59 0.66
N GLY A 48 -2.33 5.21 -0.49
CA GLY A 48 -3.10 4.78 -1.64
C GLY A 48 -3.56 5.99 -2.43
N GLU A 49 -2.80 6.31 -3.45
CA GLU A 49 -3.35 6.92 -4.66
C GLU A 49 -4.48 6.02 -5.19
N ASP A 50 -5.53 6.61 -5.78
CA ASP A 50 -6.90 6.12 -6.06
C ASP A 50 -7.11 4.63 -6.44
N CYS A 51 -6.06 3.90 -6.80
CA CYS A 51 -6.07 2.49 -7.18
C CYS A 51 -5.57 1.51 -6.09
N ALA A 52 -4.98 1.97 -4.98
CA ALA A 52 -4.54 1.06 -3.92
C ALA A 52 -5.67 0.80 -2.92
N ILE A 53 -6.07 -0.46 -2.82
CA ILE A 53 -7.20 -0.93 -2.03
C ILE A 53 -6.95 -0.79 -0.50
N ALA A 54 -5.70 -0.57 -0.09
CA ALA A 54 -5.31 -0.42 1.31
C ALA A 54 -5.83 0.88 1.94
N PHE A 55 -6.22 0.82 3.22
CA PHE A 55 -6.75 1.96 4.00
C PHE A 55 -8.16 2.44 3.63
N LYS A 56 -8.99 1.63 2.96
CA LYS A 56 -10.40 1.97 2.69
C LYS A 56 -11.13 2.42 3.95
N GLY A 57 -11.80 3.58 3.86
CA GLY A 57 -12.51 4.20 5.00
C GLY A 57 -11.60 4.89 6.03
N LYS A 58 -10.30 5.06 5.76
CA LYS A 58 -9.37 5.83 6.61
C LYS A 58 -8.98 7.13 5.90
N GLY A 59 -9.54 8.26 6.33
CA GLY A 59 -9.20 9.58 5.78
C GLY A 59 -7.73 9.99 5.97
N GLU A 60 -7.27 10.98 5.19
CA GLU A 60 -5.86 11.40 5.10
C GLU A 60 -5.39 12.35 6.20
N ASN A 61 -6.30 13.16 6.76
CA ASN A 61 -5.96 14.16 7.77
C ASN A 61 -5.38 13.54 9.06
N GLY A 62 -5.87 12.37 9.45
CA GLY A 62 -5.37 11.65 10.64
C GLY A 62 -3.92 11.19 10.46
N PRO A 63 -3.60 10.46 9.38
CA PRO A 63 -2.24 10.08 9.02
C PRO A 63 -1.24 11.23 8.93
N LEU A 64 -1.59 12.35 8.29
CA LEU A 64 -0.67 13.51 8.18
C LEU A 64 -0.34 14.11 9.56
N LYS A 65 -1.34 14.29 10.43
CA LYS A 65 -1.13 14.73 11.82
C LYS A 65 -0.28 13.74 12.63
N LYS A 66 -0.41 12.44 12.36
CA LYS A 66 0.43 11.41 12.99
C LYS A 66 1.86 11.49 12.47
N LEU A 67 2.06 11.66 11.17
CA LEU A 67 3.37 11.80 10.54
C LEU A 67 4.15 13.00 11.11
N GLU A 68 3.47 14.14 11.29
CA GLU A 68 4.04 15.35 11.91
C GLU A 68 4.56 15.10 13.34
N LYS A 69 3.90 14.23 14.11
CA LYS A 69 4.26 13.92 15.50
C LYS A 69 5.31 12.82 15.66
N HIS A 70 5.68 12.10 14.59
CA HIS A 70 6.56 10.94 14.66
C HIS A 70 7.80 11.11 13.77
N PRO A 71 8.89 11.73 14.28
CA PRO A 71 10.09 12.01 13.48
C PRO A 71 10.77 10.77 12.88
N ARG A 72 10.70 9.62 13.56
CA ARG A 72 11.24 8.35 13.05
C ARG A 72 10.53 7.90 11.79
N VAL A 73 9.20 8.02 11.79
CA VAL A 73 8.35 7.68 10.66
C VAL A 73 8.63 8.63 9.50
N ARG A 74 8.83 9.93 9.74
CA ARG A 74 9.28 10.88 8.70
C ARG A 74 10.56 10.41 8.01
N LYS A 75 11.56 10.00 8.79
CA LYS A 75 12.82 9.47 8.24
C LYS A 75 12.61 8.20 7.40
N ALA A 76 11.66 7.34 7.76
CA ALA A 76 11.29 6.17 6.98
C ALA A 76 10.68 6.57 5.62
N PHE A 77 9.69 7.48 5.64
CA PHE A 77 9.01 7.94 4.43
C PHE A 77 9.93 8.66 3.45
N ARG A 78 10.92 9.42 3.96
CA ARG A 78 11.92 10.06 3.11
C ARG A 78 12.77 9.04 2.35
N GLN A 79 13.10 7.92 2.98
CA GLN A 79 13.91 6.84 2.39
C GLN A 79 13.17 6.01 1.34
N LEU A 80 11.83 6.11 1.26
CA LEU A 80 11.07 5.42 0.23
C LEU A 80 11.50 5.91 -1.17
N GLY A 81 11.73 4.97 -2.06
CA GLY A 81 12.09 5.23 -3.45
C GLY A 81 13.52 5.68 -3.71
N GLU A 82 14.34 5.91 -2.67
CA GLU A 82 15.77 6.21 -2.82
C GLU A 82 16.50 4.99 -3.42
N GLU A 83 16.28 3.82 -2.83
CA GLU A 83 16.77 2.52 -3.31
C GLU A 83 15.58 1.68 -3.79
N TRP A 84 15.79 0.76 -4.73
CA TRP A 84 14.73 -0.16 -5.19
C TRP A 84 14.31 -1.16 -4.10
N ASN A 85 15.25 -1.54 -3.23
CA ASN A 85 15.05 -2.45 -2.12
C ASN A 85 15.04 -1.70 -0.80
N LEU A 86 14.05 -1.97 0.05
CA LEU A 86 13.98 -1.34 1.37
C LEU A 86 14.82 -2.07 2.39
N LYS A 87 15.53 -1.29 3.22
CA LYS A 87 16.20 -1.80 4.41
C LYS A 87 15.15 -2.27 5.43
N SER A 88 15.44 -3.38 6.11
CA SER A 88 14.54 -4.00 7.09
C SER A 88 14.02 -3.04 8.15
N HIS A 89 14.86 -2.11 8.62
CA HIS A 89 14.47 -1.12 9.61
C HIS A 89 13.46 -0.07 9.07
N VAL A 90 13.52 0.25 7.78
CA VAL A 90 12.55 1.15 7.12
C VAL A 90 11.20 0.45 7.03
N LEU A 91 11.19 -0.81 6.60
CA LEU A 91 9.98 -1.64 6.56
C LEU A 91 9.32 -1.68 7.93
N LYS A 92 10.07 -2.01 8.99
CA LYS A 92 9.54 -2.05 10.36
C LYS A 92 8.90 -0.72 10.81
N GLN A 93 9.51 0.42 10.46
CA GLN A 93 8.94 1.73 10.79
C GLN A 93 7.63 2.01 10.03
N LEU A 94 7.50 1.53 8.80
CA LEU A 94 6.27 1.62 8.01
C LEU A 94 5.19 0.67 8.56
N GLU A 95 5.55 -0.51 9.06
CA GLU A 95 4.65 -1.42 9.74
C GLU A 95 4.08 -0.81 11.02
N GLU A 96 4.95 -0.28 11.89
CA GLU A 96 4.56 0.42 13.11
C GLU A 96 3.62 1.59 12.80
N PHE A 97 3.90 2.36 11.74
CA PHE A 97 3.02 3.44 11.31
C PHE A 97 1.68 2.94 10.76
N THR A 98 1.66 1.81 10.05
CA THR A 98 0.42 1.14 9.62
C THR A 98 -0.42 0.77 10.82
N CYS A 99 0.17 0.12 11.83
CA CYS A 99 -0.49 -0.25 13.08
C CYS A 99 -1.07 0.99 13.79
N LEU A 100 -0.28 2.06 13.89
CA LEU A 100 -0.73 3.34 14.42
C LEU A 100 -1.93 3.91 13.63
N ARG A 101 -1.92 3.84 12.28
CA ARG A 101 -3.02 4.32 11.43
C ARG A 101 -4.31 3.53 11.67
N TYR A 102 -4.20 2.24 11.97
CA TYR A 102 -5.32 1.39 12.36
C TYR A 102 -5.74 1.53 13.83
N GLY A 103 -5.01 2.30 14.63
CA GLY A 103 -5.31 2.53 16.05
C GLY A 103 -4.81 1.41 16.97
N GLN A 104 -3.81 0.66 16.53
CA GLN A 104 -3.17 -0.43 17.26
C GLN A 104 -1.72 -0.04 17.58
N ASP A 105 -1.54 0.90 18.50
CA ASP A 105 -0.25 1.47 18.89
C ASP A 105 0.71 0.45 19.56
N ARG A 106 0.16 -0.61 20.16
CA ARG A 106 0.93 -1.71 20.77
C ARG A 106 1.29 -2.83 19.79
N GLU A 107 0.75 -2.80 18.57
CA GLU A 107 1.09 -3.76 17.53
C GLU A 107 2.25 -3.22 16.68
N SER A 108 3.17 -4.10 16.33
CA SER A 108 4.32 -3.75 15.48
C SER A 108 4.46 -4.65 14.26
N SER A 109 3.63 -5.69 14.16
CA SER A 109 3.56 -6.60 13.01
C SER A 109 2.33 -6.31 12.17
N MET A 110 2.52 -6.10 10.86
CA MET A 110 1.39 -6.00 9.94
C MET A 110 0.55 -7.29 9.88
N ASP A 111 1.17 -8.46 9.99
CA ASP A 111 0.44 -9.73 10.01
C ASP A 111 -0.43 -9.85 11.28
N GLY A 112 0.14 -9.50 12.44
CA GLY A 112 -0.62 -9.43 13.70
C GLY A 112 -1.79 -8.45 13.60
N LEU A 113 -1.58 -7.30 12.96
CA LEU A 113 -2.63 -6.32 12.69
C LEU A 113 -3.72 -6.89 11.76
N ARG A 114 -3.33 -7.56 10.65
CA ARG A 114 -4.27 -8.16 9.69
C ARG A 114 -5.15 -9.20 10.36
N VAL A 115 -4.57 -10.05 11.20
CA VAL A 115 -5.32 -11.05 11.98
C VAL A 115 -6.31 -10.38 12.93
N LYS A 116 -5.91 -9.34 13.66
CA LYS A 116 -6.81 -8.57 14.56
C LYS A 116 -7.95 -7.90 13.80
N VAL A 117 -7.67 -7.26 12.66
CA VAL A 117 -8.70 -6.62 11.82
C VAL A 117 -9.65 -7.67 11.25
N LEU A 118 -9.12 -8.80 10.79
CA LEU A 118 -9.92 -9.90 10.24
C LEU A 118 -10.87 -10.48 11.30
N ARG A 119 -10.36 -10.83 12.50
CA ARG A 119 -11.20 -11.30 13.61
C ARG A 119 -12.28 -10.30 13.98
N LYS A 120 -11.98 -9.00 13.96
CA LYS A 120 -12.98 -7.97 14.23
C LYS A 120 -14.07 -7.88 13.15
N ILE A 121 -13.75 -8.21 11.89
CA ILE A 121 -14.73 -8.24 10.80
C ILE A 121 -15.58 -9.51 10.86
N VAL A 122 -14.99 -10.64 11.23
CA VAL A 122 -15.64 -11.96 11.26
C VAL A 122 -16.43 -12.21 12.55
N GLY A 123 -15.98 -11.67 13.67
CA GLY A 123 -16.40 -12.06 15.02
C GLY A 123 -15.26 -12.79 15.72
N GLU A 124 -15.00 -12.51 17.01
CA GLU A 124 -13.81 -13.02 17.71
C GLU A 124 -13.77 -14.55 17.78
N ASP A 125 -14.93 -15.20 17.80
CA ASP A 125 -15.11 -16.65 17.93
C ASP A 125 -15.75 -17.29 16.68
N GLU A 126 -15.96 -16.53 15.61
CA GLU A 126 -16.58 -17.02 14.38
C GLU A 126 -15.53 -17.54 13.39
N LYS A 127 -15.88 -18.60 12.64
CA LYS A 127 -15.06 -19.11 11.55
C LYS A 127 -15.35 -18.38 10.24
N LEU A 128 -14.34 -18.28 9.38
CA LEU A 128 -14.55 -17.90 8.00
C LEU A 128 -15.31 -19.02 7.28
N THR A 129 -16.43 -18.68 6.67
CA THR A 129 -17.17 -19.57 5.76
C THR A 129 -17.17 -19.00 4.35
N SER A 130 -17.53 -19.81 3.35
CA SER A 130 -17.71 -19.35 1.96
C SER A 130 -18.77 -18.24 1.82
N LYS A 131 -19.65 -18.08 2.82
CA LYS A 131 -20.68 -17.03 2.88
C LYS A 131 -20.20 -15.72 3.53
N SER A 132 -19.02 -15.72 4.15
CA SER A 132 -18.46 -14.53 4.81
C SER A 132 -18.12 -13.44 3.79
N LYS A 133 -18.94 -12.40 3.72
CA LYS A 133 -18.71 -11.24 2.83
C LYS A 133 -17.67 -10.29 3.43
N ILE A 134 -16.39 -10.63 3.27
CA ILE A 134 -15.28 -9.83 3.77
C ILE A 134 -14.77 -8.91 2.66
N ASP A 135 -14.91 -7.61 2.88
CA ASP A 135 -14.26 -6.61 2.04
C ASP A 135 -12.76 -6.54 2.36
N LEU A 136 -11.96 -7.26 1.56
CA LEU A 136 -10.50 -7.36 1.72
C LEU A 136 -9.80 -5.99 1.66
N ALA A 137 -10.44 -4.98 1.08
CA ALA A 137 -9.97 -3.60 1.06
C ALA A 137 -9.78 -2.98 2.45
N ARG A 138 -10.46 -3.53 3.46
CA ARG A 138 -10.37 -3.04 4.83
C ARG A 138 -9.12 -3.55 5.53
N LEU A 139 -8.45 -4.58 4.98
CA LEU A 139 -7.24 -5.14 5.55
C LEU A 139 -6.02 -4.24 5.29
N PRO A 140 -5.07 -4.17 6.24
CA PRO A 140 -3.80 -3.47 6.04
C PRO A 140 -3.05 -3.94 4.78
N PRO A 141 -2.25 -3.09 4.14
CA PRO A 141 -1.46 -3.48 2.96
C PRO A 141 -0.48 -4.62 3.28
N CYS A 142 -0.10 -5.38 2.26
CA CYS A 142 1.06 -6.27 2.32
C CYS A 142 2.35 -5.50 1.96
N HIS A 143 3.51 -6.04 2.34
CA HIS A 143 4.81 -5.41 2.10
C HIS A 143 5.11 -5.15 0.62
N SER A 144 4.52 -5.93 -0.28
CA SER A 144 4.79 -5.88 -1.72
C SER A 144 4.04 -4.72 -2.38
N ALA A 145 4.78 -3.92 -3.17
CA ALA A 145 4.35 -2.87 -4.11
C ALA A 145 4.46 -1.40 -3.67
N LEU A 146 4.84 -1.08 -2.42
CA LEU A 146 4.95 0.32 -2.01
C LEU A 146 6.19 1.03 -2.56
N ASN A 147 7.37 0.46 -2.31
CA ASN A 147 8.63 1.16 -2.54
C ASN A 147 8.87 1.46 -4.03
N HIS A 148 8.51 0.50 -4.88
CA HIS A 148 8.70 0.59 -6.32
C HIS A 148 7.99 1.81 -6.91
N ARG A 149 6.76 2.10 -6.46
CA ARG A 149 5.99 3.24 -6.95
C ARG A 149 6.60 4.58 -6.57
N VAL A 150 7.06 4.71 -5.32
CA VAL A 150 7.76 5.93 -4.87
C VAL A 150 9.06 6.12 -5.65
N ALA A 151 9.78 5.02 -5.92
CA ALA A 151 11.00 5.02 -6.72
C ALA A 151 10.77 5.56 -8.14
N LEU A 152 9.64 5.21 -8.76
CA LEU A 152 9.26 5.73 -10.09
C LEU A 152 8.95 7.22 -10.04
N TYR A 153 8.16 7.69 -9.08
CA TYR A 153 7.82 9.11 -8.95
C TYR A 153 9.05 9.99 -8.73
N LYS A 154 10.02 9.52 -7.94
CA LYS A 154 11.26 10.26 -7.68
C LYS A 154 12.19 10.39 -8.89
N ARG A 155 12.00 9.54 -9.91
CA ARG A 155 12.79 9.49 -11.14
C ARG A 155 11.95 9.84 -12.36
N ALA A 156 10.85 10.56 -12.18
CA ALA A 156 9.93 10.90 -13.26
C ALA A 156 10.55 11.83 -14.31
N ASP A 157 11.67 12.47 -13.98
CA ASP A 157 12.51 13.28 -14.87
C ASP A 157 13.59 12.47 -15.61
N GLU A 158 13.80 11.20 -15.26
CA GLU A 158 14.75 10.31 -15.93
C GLU A 158 14.11 9.70 -17.19
N SER A 159 14.79 9.86 -18.33
CA SER A 159 14.31 9.34 -19.62
C SER A 159 14.37 7.82 -19.77
N ILE A 160 15.32 7.17 -19.08
CA ILE A 160 15.51 5.72 -19.07
C ILE A 160 15.82 5.31 -17.63
N LEU A 161 14.91 4.54 -17.05
CA LEU A 161 15.13 3.92 -15.76
C LEU A 161 15.90 2.62 -15.99
N GLU A 162 17.16 2.54 -15.55
CA GLU A 162 17.86 1.26 -15.37
C GLU A 162 17.20 0.50 -14.23
N LYS A 163 16.04 -0.08 -14.53
CA LYS A 163 15.28 -0.93 -13.62
C LYS A 163 15.88 -2.34 -13.64
N SER A 164 15.76 -3.03 -12.51
CA SER A 164 15.78 -4.50 -12.49
C SER A 164 14.81 -5.05 -13.55
N LYS A 165 15.28 -6.00 -14.35
CA LYS A 165 14.52 -6.61 -15.43
C LYS A 165 13.25 -7.27 -14.87
N PRO A 166 12.18 -7.45 -15.67
CA PRO A 166 10.93 -8.03 -15.19
C PRO A 166 11.08 -9.39 -14.49
N TYR A 167 12.12 -10.13 -14.84
CA TYR A 167 12.47 -11.45 -14.33
C TYR A 167 13.51 -11.45 -13.20
N ASP A 168 13.92 -10.27 -12.73
CA ASP A 168 14.75 -10.18 -11.53
C ASP A 168 13.90 -10.49 -10.28
N ASP A 169 14.55 -10.97 -9.23
CA ASP A 169 13.87 -11.40 -8.01
C ASP A 169 12.90 -10.34 -7.45
N GLY A 170 11.69 -10.78 -7.12
CA GLY A 170 10.66 -9.93 -6.53
C GLY A 170 9.92 -8.98 -7.49
N GLN A 171 10.14 -9.11 -8.80
CA GLN A 171 9.42 -8.31 -9.82
C GLN A 171 8.12 -8.97 -10.32
N GLY A 172 7.79 -10.17 -9.82
CA GLY A 172 6.52 -10.85 -10.11
C GLY A 172 6.50 -11.62 -11.43
N TRP A 173 7.64 -11.77 -12.11
CA TRP A 173 7.79 -12.62 -13.30
C TRP A 173 9.01 -13.51 -13.17
N ILE A 174 8.96 -14.70 -13.76
CA ILE A 174 10.13 -15.55 -14.02
C ILE A 174 10.36 -15.63 -15.52
N ARG A 175 11.62 -15.79 -15.91
CA ARG A 175 11.97 -16.12 -17.29
C ARG A 175 12.14 -17.63 -17.39
N THR A 176 11.35 -18.27 -18.24
CA THR A 176 11.47 -19.69 -18.53
C THR A 176 12.75 -19.98 -19.32
N GLU A 177 13.15 -21.25 -19.40
CA GLU A 177 14.32 -21.68 -20.18
C GLU A 177 14.18 -21.31 -21.67
N ASP A 178 12.94 -21.32 -22.19
CA ASP A 178 12.60 -20.91 -23.57
C ASP A 178 12.61 -19.39 -23.77
N GLY A 179 12.87 -18.62 -22.71
CA GLY A 179 12.97 -17.17 -22.75
C GLY A 179 11.63 -16.43 -22.64
N VAL A 180 10.53 -17.13 -22.36
CA VAL A 180 9.18 -16.56 -22.15
C VAL A 180 9.07 -16.03 -20.71
N LEU A 181 8.26 -14.99 -20.49
CA LEU A 181 7.96 -14.48 -19.15
C LEU A 181 6.65 -15.08 -18.63
N GLU A 182 6.71 -15.68 -17.45
CA GLU A 182 5.55 -16.21 -16.74
C GLU A 182 5.33 -15.45 -15.43
N PRO A 183 4.07 -15.13 -15.08
CA PRO A 183 3.77 -14.43 -13.84
C PRO A 183 4.00 -15.33 -12.62
N VAL A 184 4.62 -14.77 -11.59
CA VAL A 184 4.71 -15.39 -10.27
C VAL A 184 3.41 -15.08 -9.53
N TRP A 185 2.49 -16.04 -9.53
CA TRP A 185 1.19 -15.90 -8.87
C TRP A 185 1.29 -15.81 -7.35
N SER A 186 2.20 -16.56 -6.73
CA SER A 186 2.46 -16.48 -5.29
C SER A 186 3.91 -16.88 -4.96
N CYS A 187 4.49 -16.20 -3.97
CA CYS A 187 5.84 -16.49 -3.47
C CYS A 187 5.81 -17.27 -2.14
N GLY A 188 4.69 -17.93 -1.83
CA GLY A 188 4.44 -18.60 -0.55
C GLY A 188 2.99 -19.08 -0.40
N ALA A 189 2.65 -19.57 0.79
CA ALA A 189 1.29 -20.00 1.09
C ALA A 189 0.31 -18.84 0.90
N ALA A 190 -0.76 -19.05 0.13
CA ALA A 190 -1.80 -18.05 -0.11
C ALA A 190 -2.48 -17.58 1.19
N LEU A 191 -2.40 -18.40 2.24
CA LEU A 191 -2.95 -18.11 3.56
C LEU A 191 -1.91 -18.47 4.66
N PRO A 192 -1.61 -17.56 5.62
CA PRO A 192 -0.80 -17.90 6.79
C PRO A 192 -1.37 -19.08 7.57
N ASN A 193 -0.51 -19.97 8.09
CA ASN A 193 -0.94 -21.15 8.87
C ASN A 193 -1.83 -20.79 10.08
N SER A 194 -1.61 -19.62 10.69
CA SER A 194 -2.44 -19.13 11.79
C SER A 194 -3.89 -18.83 11.41
N LEU A 195 -4.16 -18.62 10.12
CA LEU A 195 -5.48 -18.41 9.55
C LEU A 195 -6.10 -19.70 8.99
N VAL A 196 -5.33 -20.77 8.77
CA VAL A 196 -5.86 -22.07 8.35
C VAL A 196 -6.84 -22.61 9.40
N ASN A 197 -6.57 -22.40 10.68
CA ASN A 197 -7.47 -22.79 11.78
C ASN A 197 -8.78 -21.99 11.84
N LEU A 198 -8.86 -20.85 11.15
CA LEU A 198 -10.07 -20.03 11.06
C LEU A 198 -10.99 -20.46 9.91
N LEU A 199 -10.52 -21.32 9.01
CA LEU A 199 -11.33 -21.86 7.93
C LEU A 199 -12.23 -22.97 8.47
N ASP A 200 -13.50 -22.93 8.10
CA ASP A 200 -14.35 -24.11 8.29
C ASP A 200 -14.01 -25.15 7.22
N THR A 201 -13.66 -26.36 7.65
CA THR A 201 -13.37 -27.51 6.77
C THR A 201 -14.66 -28.22 6.34
N GLY A 202 -15.83 -27.61 6.57
CA GLY A 202 -17.14 -28.14 6.20
C GLY A 202 -17.22 -28.44 4.71
N ASP A 203 -17.70 -29.63 4.40
CA ASP A 203 -17.49 -30.38 3.18
C ASP A 203 -17.80 -29.59 1.89
N ARG A 204 -16.92 -29.78 0.89
CA ARG A 204 -17.23 -29.50 -0.51
C ARG A 204 -18.19 -30.58 -1.02
N GLU A 205 -19.38 -30.65 -0.46
CA GLU A 205 -20.49 -31.39 -1.02
C GLU A 205 -21.55 -30.36 -1.37
N ASP A 206 -21.76 -30.14 -2.66
CA ASP A 206 -22.99 -29.68 -3.32
C ASP A 206 -22.68 -28.92 -4.62
N GLU A 207 -22.04 -29.62 -5.56
CA GLU A 207 -22.32 -29.46 -6.99
C GLU A 207 -22.62 -30.87 -7.51
N LYS A 208 -23.80 -31.41 -7.16
CA LYS A 208 -24.40 -32.47 -7.95
C LYS A 208 -25.09 -31.79 -9.12
N GLU A 209 -24.50 -31.97 -10.30
CA GLU A 209 -25.12 -31.71 -11.59
C GLU A 209 -26.44 -32.51 -11.63
N GLU A 210 -27.58 -31.81 -11.64
CA GLU A 210 -28.84 -32.40 -12.09
C GLU A 210 -28.80 -32.42 -13.63
N GLU A 211 -28.18 -33.45 -14.20
CA GLU A 211 -28.52 -33.91 -15.54
C GLU A 211 -29.88 -34.60 -15.46
N GLU A 212 -30.97 -33.87 -15.69
CA GLU A 212 -32.24 -34.51 -16.05
C GLU A 212 -32.17 -34.97 -17.51
N GLU A 213 -31.76 -36.23 -17.69
CA GLU A 213 -32.10 -37.04 -18.85
C GLU A 213 -33.63 -37.03 -19.04
N ASN A 214 -34.10 -36.32 -20.07
CA ASN A 214 -35.42 -36.56 -20.63
C ASN A 214 -35.27 -37.53 -21.81
N GLU A 215 -35.36 -38.84 -21.52
CA GLU A 215 -35.76 -39.84 -22.52
C GLU A 215 -37.02 -40.59 -22.05
N ASP A 216 -38.07 -40.37 -22.84
CA ASP A 216 -39.20 -41.23 -23.21
C ASP A 216 -40.31 -41.66 -22.22
N GLY A 217 -41.51 -41.20 -22.59
CA GLY A 217 -42.83 -41.73 -22.26
C GLY A 217 -43.93 -41.10 -23.13
#